data_AF-A0A961R6M6-F1
#
_entry.id   AF-A0A961R6M6-F1
#
_cell.length_a   1.000
_cell.length_b   1.000
_cell.length_c   1.000
_cell.angle_alpha   90.00
_cell.angle_beta   90.00
_cell.angle_gamma   90.00
#
_symmetry.space_group_name_H-M   'P 1'
#
loop_
_entity.id
_entity.type
_entity.pdbx_description
1 polymer ?
#
loop_
_entity_poly.entity_id
_entity_poly.type
_entity_poly.pdbx_seq_one_letter_code
_entity_poly.pdbx_strand_id
1 'polypeptide(L)'
;GIPPAQYEALAGGGDMSTILRARLERLACGFPLADNYFAWQALGRSYRKDNEGSESGPLPPYLQARHFDEIAERAGRVEVLNRSVTEYLNAEPDASKDCYVLLDAQDWMNDRQLNDLWAQITRTAAPGARVIFRTAAEPDLLPGRVAEEILDRWDYQAGESRRATLADRSSIYGGFHLYRLKNEMGGPAQS
;
A
#
# COMPACT_ATOMS: atom_id res chain seq x y z
N GLY A 1 10.59 7.72 16.04
CA GLY A 1 10.87 6.37 16.56
C GLY A 1 9.83 5.44 16.00
N ILE A 2 10.17 4.15 15.82
CA ILE A 2 9.21 3.10 15.44
C ILE A 2 8.31 2.86 16.67
N PRO A 3 6.99 3.09 16.60
CA PRO A 3 6.15 2.82 17.77
C PRO A 3 6.08 1.31 18.09
N PRO A 4 5.80 0.91 19.34
CA PRO A 4 6.07 -0.46 19.83
C PRO A 4 5.40 -1.60 19.04
N ALA A 5 4.13 -1.43 18.64
CA ALA A 5 3.40 -2.46 17.90
C ALA A 5 4.04 -2.76 16.52
N GLN A 6 4.51 -1.74 15.80
CA GLN A 6 5.26 -1.96 14.56
C GLN A 6 6.64 -2.54 14.83
N TYR A 7 7.29 -2.24 15.96
CA TYR A 7 8.55 -2.91 16.31
C TYR A 7 8.35 -4.42 16.47
N GLU A 8 7.31 -4.84 17.20
CA GLU A 8 6.98 -6.25 17.39
C GLU A 8 6.61 -6.95 16.07
N ALA A 9 5.76 -6.30 15.26
CA ALA A 9 5.38 -6.81 13.94
C ALA A 9 6.57 -6.90 12.97
N LEU A 10 7.45 -5.88 12.98
CA LEU A 10 8.68 -5.86 12.20
C LEU A 10 9.63 -6.98 12.65
N ALA A 11 9.79 -7.15 13.96
CA ALA A 11 10.65 -8.18 14.54
C ALA A 11 10.17 -9.58 14.16
N GLY A 12 8.85 -9.82 14.10
CA GLY A 12 8.28 -11.09 13.65
C GLY A 12 8.79 -12.30 14.45
N GLY A 13 9.22 -12.09 15.70
CA GLY A 13 9.88 -13.07 16.55
C GLY A 13 11.39 -13.30 16.31
N GLY A 14 11.99 -12.60 15.33
CA GLY A 14 13.43 -12.61 15.04
C GLY A 14 14.19 -11.37 15.58
N ASP A 15 15.49 -11.33 15.32
CA ASP A 15 16.34 -10.21 15.71
C ASP A 15 16.17 -9.02 14.75
N MET A 16 15.77 -7.86 15.30
CA MET A 16 15.60 -6.61 14.58
C MET A 16 16.85 -6.23 13.77
N SER A 17 18.06 -6.52 14.27
CA SER A 17 19.29 -6.21 13.56
C SER A 17 19.40 -6.97 12.23
N THR A 18 18.89 -8.20 12.19
CA THR A 18 18.86 -9.05 11.00
C THR A 18 17.87 -8.51 9.97
N ILE A 19 16.68 -8.09 10.40
CA ILE A 19 15.66 -7.50 9.53
C ILE A 19 16.14 -6.19 8.93
N LEU A 20 16.72 -5.31 9.75
CA LEU A 20 17.27 -4.03 9.27
C LEU A 20 18.43 -4.25 8.29
N ARG A 21 19.31 -5.23 8.57
CA ARG A 21 20.40 -5.60 7.66
C ARG A 21 19.86 -6.10 6.32
N ALA A 22 18.87 -7.01 6.32
CA ALA A 22 18.27 -7.53 5.10
C ALA A 22 17.58 -6.43 4.27
N ARG A 23 16.89 -5.49 4.92
CA ARG A 23 16.25 -4.35 4.26
C ARG A 23 17.28 -3.38 3.68
N LEU A 24 18.35 -3.10 4.42
CA LEU A 24 19.43 -2.25 3.90
C LEU A 24 20.13 -2.90 2.70
N GLU A 25 20.41 -4.20 2.78
CA GLU A 25 21.00 -4.97 1.69
C GLU A 25 20.09 -4.94 0.45
N ARG A 26 18.79 -5.15 0.61
CA ARG A 26 17.83 -5.06 -0.49
C ARG A 26 17.77 -3.66 -1.09
N LEU A 27 17.77 -2.61 -0.27
CA LEU A 27 17.78 -1.22 -0.75
C LEU A 27 19.04 -0.90 -1.57
N ALA A 28 20.20 -1.38 -1.13
CA ALA A 28 21.50 -1.08 -1.72
C ALA A 28 21.85 -1.97 -2.93
N CYS A 29 21.48 -3.25 -2.88
CA CYS A 29 21.94 -4.28 -3.82
C CYS A 29 20.82 -4.92 -4.64
N GLY A 30 19.55 -4.78 -4.22
CA GLY A 30 18.42 -5.46 -4.87
C GLY A 30 17.99 -4.84 -6.20
N PHE A 31 18.41 -3.60 -6.48
CA PHE A 31 18.03 -2.85 -7.67
C PHE A 31 19.20 -1.98 -8.17
N PRO A 32 19.31 -1.72 -9.48
CA PRO A 32 20.27 -0.75 -9.98
C PRO A 32 20.06 0.62 -9.31
N LEU A 33 21.14 1.21 -8.79
CA LEU A 33 21.09 2.56 -8.21
C LEU A 33 20.65 3.61 -9.22
N ALA A 34 20.86 3.37 -10.52
CA ALA A 34 20.37 4.23 -11.59
C ALA A 34 18.84 4.26 -11.69
N ASP A 35 18.16 3.25 -11.12
CA ASP A 35 16.70 3.14 -11.15
C ASP A 35 16.07 3.37 -9.76
N ASN A 36 16.82 3.23 -8.66
CA ASN A 36 16.25 3.30 -7.32
C ASN A 36 16.36 4.68 -6.65
N TYR A 37 15.38 5.55 -6.88
CA TYR A 37 15.33 6.89 -6.25
C TYR A 37 15.16 6.86 -4.73
N PHE A 38 14.68 5.76 -4.15
CA PHE A 38 14.61 5.59 -2.69
C PHE A 38 16.00 5.47 -2.08
N ALA A 39 16.91 4.72 -2.72
CA ALA A 39 18.29 4.56 -2.26
C ALA A 39 19.04 5.91 -2.27
N TRP A 40 18.82 6.73 -3.32
CA TRP A 40 19.38 8.08 -3.38
C TRP A 40 18.91 8.99 -2.24
N GLN A 41 17.62 8.98 -1.92
CA GLN A 41 17.10 9.76 -0.80
C GLN A 41 17.61 9.24 0.55
N ALA A 42 17.60 7.93 0.76
CA ALA A 42 18.03 7.32 2.02
C ALA A 42 19.53 7.54 2.31
N LEU A 43 20.39 7.41 1.30
CA LEU A 43 21.85 7.46 1.46
C LEU A 43 22.44 8.85 1.18
N GLY A 44 21.92 9.55 0.17
CA GLY A 44 22.45 10.81 -0.33
C GLY A 44 21.62 12.05 0.02
N ARG A 45 20.45 11.88 0.65
CA ARG A 45 19.51 12.97 1.03
C ARG A 45 19.20 13.93 -0.12
N SER A 46 19.29 13.43 -1.34
CA SER A 46 19.14 14.16 -2.57
C SER A 46 18.76 13.19 -3.67
N TYR A 47 18.09 13.69 -4.70
CA TYR A 47 18.00 12.94 -5.96
C TYR A 47 19.29 13.16 -6.75
N ARG A 48 19.63 12.20 -7.60
CA ARG A 48 20.77 12.35 -8.51
C ARG A 48 20.55 13.60 -9.37
N LYS A 49 21.52 14.51 -9.29
CA LYS A 49 21.53 15.72 -10.11
C LYS A 49 21.91 15.39 -11.54
N ASP A 50 21.33 16.14 -12.47
CA ASP A 50 21.65 16.07 -13.89
C ASP A 50 23.07 16.60 -14.06
N ASN A 51 24.00 15.73 -14.43
CA ASN A 51 25.31 16.16 -14.88
C ASN A 51 25.22 16.24 -16.41
N GLU A 52 25.39 17.45 -16.95
CA GLU A 52 25.64 17.78 -18.37
C GLU A 52 25.04 16.81 -19.40
N GLY A 53 23.72 16.86 -19.59
CA GLY A 53 23.05 16.25 -20.76
C GLY A 53 22.63 14.78 -20.64
N SER A 54 22.84 14.14 -19.48
CA SER A 54 22.15 12.87 -19.16
C SER A 54 20.73 13.17 -18.68
N GLU A 55 19.75 12.34 -19.07
CA GLU A 55 18.43 12.32 -18.44
C GLU A 55 18.56 12.37 -16.92
N SER A 56 17.61 13.05 -16.27
CA SER A 56 17.56 13.15 -14.82
C SER A 56 17.71 11.77 -14.20
N GLY A 57 18.57 11.67 -13.19
CA GLY A 57 18.75 10.41 -12.47
C GLY A 57 17.44 9.91 -11.88
N PRO A 58 17.39 8.74 -11.21
CA PRO A 58 16.10 8.17 -10.83
C PRO A 58 15.34 9.18 -9.96
N LEU A 59 14.23 9.65 -10.51
CA LEU A 59 13.26 10.50 -9.85
C LEU A 59 12.01 9.66 -9.63
N PRO A 60 11.27 9.90 -8.52
CA PRO A 60 9.89 9.46 -8.43
C PRO A 60 9.12 9.87 -9.70
N PRO A 61 8.22 9.04 -10.24
CA PRO A 61 7.48 9.37 -11.46
C PRO A 61 6.85 10.77 -11.43
N TYR A 62 6.32 11.18 -10.28
CA TYR A 62 5.70 12.49 -10.10
C TYR A 62 6.67 13.68 -10.07
N LEU A 63 7.99 13.46 -10.03
CA LEU A 63 9.01 14.53 -10.12
C LEU A 63 9.69 14.59 -11.50
N GLN A 64 9.39 13.66 -12.40
CA GLN A 64 9.97 13.67 -13.74
C GLN A 64 9.23 14.71 -14.59
N ALA A 65 9.97 15.62 -15.24
CA ALA A 65 9.41 16.74 -15.98
C ALA A 65 8.36 16.33 -17.03
N ARG A 66 8.57 15.18 -17.69
CA ARG A 66 7.63 14.61 -18.67
C ARG A 66 6.21 14.32 -18.13
N HIS A 67 6.05 14.20 -16.82
CA HIS A 67 4.76 13.95 -16.17
C HIS A 67 4.13 15.22 -15.58
N PHE A 68 4.82 16.37 -15.66
CA PHE A 68 4.38 17.60 -15.00
C PHE A 68 3.02 18.08 -15.51
N ASP A 69 2.85 18.24 -16.83
CA ASP A 69 1.61 18.77 -17.41
C ASP A 69 0.41 17.88 -17.07
N GLU A 70 0.56 16.55 -17.21
CA GLU A 70 -0.50 15.58 -16.88
C GLU A 70 -0.92 15.65 -15.39
N ILE A 71 0.04 15.80 -14.48
CA ILE A 71 -0.22 15.93 -13.04
C ILE A 71 -0.88 17.28 -12.75
N ALA A 72 -0.37 18.37 -13.32
CA ALA A 72 -0.88 19.72 -13.11
C ALA A 72 -2.36 19.85 -13.56
N GLU A 73 -2.70 19.30 -14.73
CA GLU A 73 -4.08 19.28 -15.25
C GLU A 73 -5.05 18.49 -14.34
N ARG A 74 -4.56 17.47 -13.63
CA ARG A 74 -5.38 16.60 -12.77
C ARG A 74 -5.36 17.00 -11.30
N ALA A 75 -4.48 17.92 -10.89
CA ALA A 75 -4.31 18.31 -9.49
C ALA A 75 -5.61 18.82 -8.85
N GLY A 76 -6.47 19.49 -9.63
CA GLY A 76 -7.80 19.95 -9.18
C GLY A 76 -8.80 18.85 -8.85
N ARG A 77 -8.48 17.57 -9.13
CA ARG A 77 -9.29 16.39 -8.77
C ARG A 77 -8.93 15.81 -7.40
N VAL A 78 -7.94 16.38 -6.72
CA VAL A 78 -7.47 15.90 -5.42
C VAL A 78 -8.14 16.70 -4.32
N GLU A 79 -8.76 15.98 -3.38
CA GLU A 79 -9.25 16.53 -2.13
C GLU A 79 -8.37 16.04 -0.98
N VAL A 80 -8.03 16.94 -0.06
CA VAL A 80 -7.26 16.62 1.14
C VAL A 80 -8.13 16.85 2.36
N LEU A 81 -8.36 15.77 3.12
CA LEU A 81 -9.17 15.80 4.33
C LEU A 81 -8.33 15.45 5.54
N ASN A 82 -8.48 16.22 6.63
CA ASN A 82 -7.94 15.86 7.94
C ASN A 82 -9.02 15.12 8.73
N ARG A 83 -9.17 13.82 8.46
CA ARG A 83 -10.17 12.94 9.11
C ARG A 83 -9.70 11.49 9.06
N SER A 84 -10.26 10.64 9.92
CA SER A 84 -10.12 9.19 9.78
C SER A 84 -10.71 8.70 8.45
N VAL A 85 -10.04 7.74 7.80
CA VAL A 85 -10.56 7.08 6.59
C VAL A 85 -11.89 6.39 6.88
N THR A 86 -12.03 5.75 8.04
CA THR A 86 -13.28 5.07 8.44
C THR A 86 -14.44 6.05 8.53
N GLU A 87 -14.23 7.22 9.14
CA GLU A 87 -15.26 8.25 9.26
C GLU A 87 -15.63 8.88 7.92
N TYR A 88 -14.64 9.07 7.04
CA TYR A 88 -14.88 9.51 5.67
C TYR A 88 -15.77 8.50 4.94
N LEU A 89 -15.36 7.23 4.89
CA LEU A 89 -16.13 6.19 4.20
C LEU A 89 -17.53 6.00 4.80
N ASN A 90 -17.70 6.15 6.10
CA ASN A 90 -19.01 6.09 6.74
C ASN A 90 -20.01 7.14 6.23
N ALA A 91 -19.54 8.30 5.76
CA ALA A 91 -20.38 9.34 5.17
C ALA A 91 -20.63 9.14 3.67
N GLU A 92 -19.93 8.21 3.02
CA GLU A 92 -20.03 7.97 1.59
C GLU A 92 -21.15 6.96 1.27
N PRO A 93 -21.82 7.08 0.11
CA PRO A 93 -22.81 6.12 -0.34
C PRO A 93 -22.25 4.71 -0.52
N ASP A 94 -23.13 3.71 -0.47
CA ASP A 94 -22.80 2.34 -0.86
C ASP A 94 -22.28 2.29 -2.29
N ALA A 95 -21.33 1.40 -2.57
CA ALA A 95 -20.75 1.17 -3.91
C ALA A 95 -20.25 2.45 -4.63
N SER A 96 -19.66 3.39 -3.89
CA SER A 96 -19.22 4.70 -4.38
C SER A 96 -17.73 4.84 -4.68
N LYS A 97 -16.89 3.85 -4.32
CA LYS A 97 -15.42 3.91 -4.48
C LYS A 97 -14.88 2.72 -5.25
N ASP A 98 -14.00 3.00 -6.22
CA ASP A 98 -13.37 1.96 -7.05
C ASP A 98 -12.08 1.40 -6.44
N CYS A 99 -11.32 2.21 -5.70
CA CYS A 99 -9.97 1.86 -5.27
C CYS A 99 -9.67 2.42 -3.88
N TYR A 100 -9.05 1.60 -3.05
CA TYR A 100 -8.56 1.95 -1.72
C TYR A 100 -7.06 1.72 -1.68
N VAL A 101 -6.32 2.77 -1.31
CA VAL A 101 -4.86 2.71 -1.20
C VAL A 101 -4.49 3.04 0.23
N LEU A 102 -4.14 2.02 1.00
CA LEU A 102 -3.71 2.16 2.38
C LEU A 102 -2.20 1.93 2.47
N LEU A 103 -1.56 2.57 3.44
CA LEU A 103 -0.18 2.27 3.80
C LEU A 103 -0.16 1.24 4.95
N ASP A 104 0.83 1.30 5.83
CA ASP A 104 1.00 0.48 7.03
C ASP A 104 0.11 0.93 8.21
N ALA A 105 -0.86 1.83 7.99
CA ALA A 105 -1.76 2.32 9.03
C ALA A 105 -2.51 1.20 9.76
N GLN A 106 -2.76 0.09 9.07
CA GLN A 106 -3.48 -1.07 9.60
C GLN A 106 -2.67 -1.88 10.63
N ASP A 107 -1.34 -1.84 10.57
CA ASP A 107 -0.48 -2.53 11.55
C ASP A 107 -0.67 -1.99 12.99
N TRP A 108 -1.23 -0.79 13.11
CA TRP A 108 -1.47 -0.08 14.37
C TRP A 108 -2.89 -0.24 14.92
N MET A 109 -3.80 -0.74 14.10
CA MET A 109 -5.21 -0.84 14.44
C MET A 109 -5.42 -2.09 15.29
N ASN A 110 -6.23 -2.00 16.34
CA ASN A 110 -6.77 -3.20 16.98
C ASN A 110 -7.87 -3.82 16.11
N ASP A 111 -8.31 -5.02 16.49
CA ASP A 111 -9.26 -5.80 15.67
C ASP A 111 -10.59 -5.09 15.49
N ARG A 112 -11.07 -4.35 16.51
CA ARG A 112 -12.29 -3.52 16.38
C ARG A 112 -12.10 -2.45 15.30
N GLN A 113 -11.00 -1.70 15.35
CA GLN A 113 -10.71 -0.65 14.36
C GLN A 113 -10.54 -1.21 12.94
N LEU A 114 -9.91 -2.38 12.80
CA LEU A 114 -9.78 -3.07 11.51
C LEU A 114 -11.15 -3.48 10.98
N ASN A 115 -12.00 -4.08 11.81
CA ASN A 115 -13.36 -4.46 11.41
C ASN A 115 -14.20 -3.25 11.03
N ASP A 116 -14.15 -2.16 11.80
CA ASP A 116 -14.86 -0.91 11.48
C ASP A 116 -14.41 -0.35 10.12
N LEU A 117 -13.09 -0.31 9.86
CA LEU A 117 -12.54 0.13 8.58
C LEU A 117 -12.97 -0.77 7.43
N TRP A 118 -12.78 -2.08 7.56
CA TRP A 118 -13.06 -3.04 6.48
C TRP A 118 -14.55 -3.21 6.20
N ALA A 119 -15.42 -3.03 7.20
CA ALA A 119 -16.86 -2.94 6.98
C ALA A 119 -17.21 -1.75 6.08
N GLN A 120 -16.62 -0.57 6.34
CA GLN A 120 -16.87 0.62 5.52
C GLN A 120 -16.24 0.52 4.13
N ILE A 121 -15.04 -0.03 4.00
CA ILE A 121 -14.42 -0.35 2.70
C ILE A 121 -15.36 -1.25 1.91
N THR A 122 -15.83 -2.34 2.51
CA THR A 122 -16.68 -3.32 1.84
C THR A 122 -18.04 -2.77 1.44
N ARG A 123 -18.67 -1.93 2.28
CA ARG A 123 -19.95 -1.27 1.96
C ARG A 123 -19.81 -0.27 0.81
N THR A 124 -18.75 0.53 0.82
CA THR A 124 -18.53 1.59 -0.18
C THR A 124 -17.89 1.08 -1.47
N ALA A 125 -17.49 -0.18 -1.54
CA ALA A 125 -16.79 -0.76 -2.68
C ALA A 125 -17.72 -0.92 -3.88
N ALA A 126 -17.41 -0.24 -4.98
CA ALA A 126 -18.09 -0.39 -6.25
C ALA A 126 -17.78 -1.77 -6.89
N PRO A 127 -18.62 -2.27 -7.83
CA PRO A 127 -18.29 -3.47 -8.59
C PRO A 127 -16.91 -3.39 -9.23
N GLY A 128 -16.07 -4.41 -9.01
CA GLY A 128 -14.68 -4.43 -9.48
C GLY A 128 -13.69 -3.64 -8.62
N ALA A 129 -14.11 -3.17 -7.44
CA ALA A 129 -13.24 -2.43 -6.54
C ALA A 129 -12.01 -3.22 -6.07
N ARG A 130 -10.96 -2.48 -5.71
CA ARG A 130 -9.67 -3.04 -5.30
C ARG A 130 -9.14 -2.35 -4.06
N VAL A 131 -8.53 -3.12 -3.17
CA VAL A 131 -7.80 -2.60 -2.01
C VAL A 131 -6.34 -3.00 -2.17
N ILE A 132 -5.44 -2.02 -2.08
CA ILE A 132 -4.01 -2.29 -1.88
C ILE A 132 -3.57 -1.74 -0.54
N PHE A 133 -2.70 -2.49 0.13
CA PHE A 133 -2.05 -2.03 1.33
C PHE A 133 -0.65 -2.60 1.50
N ARG A 134 0.11 -2.01 2.42
CA ARG A 134 1.44 -2.46 2.80
C ARG A 134 1.46 -2.76 4.29
N THR A 135 2.40 -3.58 4.70
CA THR A 135 2.53 -4.05 6.09
C THR A 135 3.99 -4.01 6.53
N ALA A 136 4.17 -3.91 7.84
CA ALA A 136 5.45 -4.03 8.49
C ALA A 136 6.06 -5.43 8.30
N ALA A 137 5.26 -6.48 8.50
CA ALA A 137 5.64 -7.88 8.32
C ALA A 137 5.37 -8.36 6.88
N GLU A 138 5.91 -9.52 6.47
CA GLU A 138 5.58 -10.10 5.15
C GLU A 138 4.15 -10.64 5.06
N PRO A 139 3.60 -11.34 6.08
CA PRO A 139 2.27 -11.92 5.99
C PRO A 139 1.18 -10.86 5.92
N ASP A 140 0.10 -11.24 5.26
CA ASP A 140 -1.17 -10.52 5.30
C ASP A 140 -1.73 -10.50 6.73
N LEU A 141 -2.05 -9.30 7.22
CA LEU A 141 -2.47 -9.10 8.60
C LEU A 141 -3.96 -9.38 8.85
N LEU A 142 -4.78 -9.52 7.81
CA LEU A 142 -6.24 -9.52 7.95
C LEU A 142 -6.84 -10.84 8.46
N PRO A 143 -6.38 -12.03 8.00
CA PRO A 143 -6.94 -13.31 8.44
C PRO A 143 -6.87 -13.49 9.95
N GLY A 144 -8.00 -13.84 10.57
CA GLY A 144 -8.13 -13.99 12.02
C GLY A 144 -8.29 -12.67 12.79
N ARG A 145 -8.16 -11.51 12.14
CA ARG A 145 -8.34 -10.18 12.76
C ARG A 145 -9.57 -9.43 12.23
N VAL A 146 -9.89 -9.61 10.95
CA VAL A 146 -11.12 -9.11 10.32
C VAL A 146 -12.13 -10.26 10.23
N ALA A 147 -13.42 -9.94 10.46
CA ALA A 147 -14.53 -10.87 10.39
C ALA A 147 -14.56 -11.61 9.04
N GLU A 148 -14.81 -12.92 9.10
CA GLU A 148 -14.77 -13.80 7.93
C GLU A 148 -15.81 -13.38 6.88
N GLU A 149 -16.99 -12.93 7.31
CA GLU A 149 -18.06 -12.48 6.42
C GLU A 149 -17.67 -11.25 5.61
N ILE A 150 -16.75 -10.43 6.14
CA ILE A 150 -16.19 -9.29 5.42
C ILE A 150 -15.14 -9.78 4.43
N LEU A 151 -14.17 -10.59 4.88
CA LEU A 151 -13.08 -11.09 4.05
C LEU A 151 -13.58 -12.00 2.92
N ASP A 152 -14.66 -12.74 3.13
CA ASP A 152 -15.30 -13.60 2.15
C ASP A 152 -15.85 -12.84 0.94
N ARG A 153 -16.02 -11.52 1.03
CA ARG A 153 -16.39 -10.68 -0.11
C ARG A 153 -15.20 -10.29 -0.98
N TRP A 154 -13.97 -10.60 -0.56
CA TRP A 154 -12.75 -10.21 -1.24
C TRP A 154 -11.89 -11.42 -1.64
N ASP A 155 -11.29 -11.34 -2.82
CA ASP A 155 -10.34 -12.33 -3.33
C ASP A 155 -8.91 -11.83 -3.16
N TYR A 156 -8.13 -12.50 -2.30
CA TYR A 156 -6.74 -12.16 -2.04
C TYR A 156 -5.84 -12.61 -3.19
N GLN A 157 -5.19 -11.65 -3.84
CA GLN A 157 -4.33 -11.90 -4.99
C GLN A 157 -2.91 -12.27 -4.53
N ALA A 158 -2.73 -13.45 -3.93
CA ALA A 158 -1.45 -13.86 -3.34
C ALA A 158 -0.26 -13.78 -4.31
N GLY A 159 -0.45 -14.21 -5.56
CA GLY A 159 0.59 -14.17 -6.59
C GLY A 159 0.98 -12.75 -7.03
N GLU A 160 0.00 -11.86 -7.23
CA GLU A 160 0.25 -10.45 -7.54
C GLU A 160 0.88 -9.71 -6.36
N SER A 161 0.41 -10.00 -5.15
CA SER A 161 0.93 -9.46 -3.90
C SER A 161 2.42 -9.76 -3.74
N ARG A 162 2.81 -11.04 -3.86
CA ARG A 162 4.22 -11.47 -3.79
C ARG A 162 5.09 -10.78 -4.86
N ARG A 163 4.60 -10.71 -6.11
CA ARG A 163 5.34 -10.04 -7.19
C ARG A 163 5.54 -8.55 -6.91
N ALA A 164 4.51 -7.89 -6.39
CA ALA A 164 4.59 -6.48 -6.03
C ALA A 164 5.52 -6.24 -4.83
N THR A 165 5.53 -7.10 -3.81
CA THR A 165 6.51 -7.07 -2.71
C THR A 165 7.93 -7.18 -3.26
N LEU A 166 8.17 -8.12 -4.17
CA LEU A 166 9.49 -8.30 -4.80
C LEU A 166 9.89 -7.13 -5.71
N ALA A 167 8.94 -6.38 -6.24
CA ALA A 167 9.19 -5.18 -7.04
C ALA A 167 9.32 -3.89 -6.21
N ASP A 168 9.00 -3.92 -4.90
CA ASP A 168 9.09 -2.74 -4.04
C ASP A 168 10.57 -2.37 -3.80
N ARG A 169 10.94 -1.19 -4.31
CA ARG A 169 12.29 -0.59 -4.25
C ARG A 169 12.55 0.21 -2.98
N SER A 170 11.51 0.55 -2.21
CA SER A 170 11.65 1.30 -0.96
C SER A 170 12.33 0.46 0.12
N SER A 171 12.08 -0.85 0.11
CA SER A 171 12.55 -1.80 1.11
C SER A 171 12.15 -1.46 2.57
N ILE A 172 11.09 -0.65 2.73
CA ILE A 172 10.55 -0.22 4.03
C ILE A 172 9.49 -1.19 4.55
N TYR A 173 8.73 -1.82 3.66
CA TYR A 173 7.61 -2.69 4.02
C TYR A 173 8.00 -4.16 3.89
N GLY A 174 7.44 -4.99 4.76
CA GLY A 174 7.57 -6.44 4.67
C GLY A 174 6.66 -7.02 3.58
N GLY A 175 5.46 -6.48 3.43
CA GLY A 175 4.43 -6.99 2.53
C GLY A 175 3.76 -5.91 1.68
N PHE A 176 3.30 -6.33 0.50
CA PHE A 176 2.35 -5.60 -0.35
C PHE A 176 1.20 -6.56 -0.62
N HIS A 177 -0.03 -6.11 -0.38
CA HIS A 177 -1.21 -6.94 -0.44
C HIS A 177 -2.24 -6.31 -1.38
N LEU A 178 -2.84 -7.16 -2.21
CA LEU A 178 -3.91 -6.79 -3.12
C LEU A 178 -5.13 -7.68 -2.89
N TYR A 179 -6.27 -7.03 -2.70
CA TYR A 179 -7.59 -7.66 -2.68
C TYR A 179 -8.44 -7.11 -3.80
N ARG A 180 -9.23 -7.99 -4.43
CA ARG A 180 -10.24 -7.64 -5.43
C ARG A 180 -11.61 -7.98 -4.87
N LEU A 181 -12.58 -7.09 -5.00
CA LEU A 181 -13.95 -7.41 -4.60
C LEU A 181 -14.44 -8.56 -5.48
N LYS A 182 -15.00 -9.62 -4.87
CA LYS A 182 -15.61 -10.71 -5.62
C LYS A 182 -16.84 -10.17 -6.35
N ASN A 183 -16.99 -10.54 -7.61
CA ASN A 183 -18.24 -10.29 -8.31
C ASN A 183 -19.33 -11.10 -7.59
N GLU A 184 -20.46 -10.47 -7.27
CA GLU A 184 -21.63 -11.23 -6.83
C GLU A 184 -21.99 -12.20 -7.96
N MET A 185 -21.79 -13.51 -7.72
CA MET A 185 -22.37 -14.51 -8.61
C MET A 185 -23.87 -14.34 -8.48
N GLY A 186 -24.50 -13.88 -9.56
CA GLY A 186 -25.95 -13.67 -9.61
C GLY A 186 -26.66 -14.87 -9.00
N GLY A 187 -27.52 -14.59 -8.02
CA GLY A 187 -28.46 -15.58 -7.51
C GLY A 187 -29.25 -16.20 -8.66
N PRO A 188 -29.75 -17.44 -8.51
CA PRO A 188 -30.39 -18.16 -9.59
C PRO A 188 -31.49 -17.31 -10.21
N ALA A 189 -31.45 -17.17 -11.54
CA ALA A 189 -32.53 -16.58 -12.30
C ALA A 189 -33.81 -17.32 -11.91
N GLN A 190 -34.73 -16.62 -11.25
CA GLN A 190 -36.05 -17.15 -10.97
C GLN A 190 -36.75 -17.36 -12.31
N SER A 191 -36.94 -18.62 -12.68
CA SER A 191 -37.82 -19.08 -13.76
C SER A 191 -39.24 -19.26 -13.25
#